data_AF-A0A3B4T7D4-F1
#
_entry.id   AF-A0A3B4T7D4-F1
#
_cell.length_a   1.000
_cell.length_b   1.000
_cell.length_c   1.000
_cell.angle_alpha   90.00
_cell.angle_beta   90.00
_cell.angle_gamma   90.00
#
_symmetry.space_group_name_H-M   'P 1'
#
loop_
_entity.id
_entity.type
_entity.pdbx_description
1 polymer ?
#
loop_
_entity_poly.entity_id
_entity_poly.type
_entity_poly.pdbx_seq_one_letter_code
_entity_poly.pdbx_strand_id
1 'polypeptide(L)'
;MADKQQRRQHGDELDQEQFCCSVCLDLLKEPVTINCGHSYCRGCIEGYWDQEKEKGGCSCPLCRQTFNPRPLLKRNNMLVKVMGE
;
A
#
# COMPACT_ATOMS: atom_id res chain seq x y z
N MET A 1 -22.90 36.08 24.91
CA MET A 1 -22.69 34.62 25.00
C MET A 1 -22.06 34.22 23.67
N ALA A 2 -20.76 33.97 23.66
CA ALA A 2 -19.99 33.69 22.45
C ALA A 2 -19.88 32.17 22.28
N ASP A 3 -20.69 31.61 21.39
CA ASP A 3 -20.54 30.22 20.97
C ASP A 3 -19.52 30.16 19.83
N LYS A 4 -18.25 30.01 20.20
CA LYS A 4 -17.17 29.66 19.26
C LYS A 4 -17.24 28.16 19.01
N GLN A 5 -18.16 27.71 18.16
CA GLN A 5 -18.13 26.36 17.62
C GLN A 5 -16.97 26.24 16.63
N GLN A 6 -15.79 25.92 17.15
CA GLN A 6 -14.64 25.56 16.35
C GLN A 6 -14.89 24.19 15.72
N ARG A 7 -15.18 24.17 14.42
CA ARG A 7 -15.08 22.96 13.60
C ARG A 7 -13.61 22.56 13.57
N ARG A 8 -13.28 21.44 14.23
CA ARG A 8 -11.99 20.78 14.08
C ARG A 8 -11.94 20.20 12.66
N GLN A 9 -11.25 20.88 11.76
CA GLN A 9 -10.79 20.29 10.51
C GLN A 9 -9.43 19.65 10.83
N HIS A 10 -9.43 18.36 11.15
CA HIS A 10 -8.22 17.54 11.24
C HIS A 10 -8.23 16.64 9.99
N GLY A 11 -8.00 17.27 8.83
CA GLY A 11 -8.22 16.67 7.51
C GLY A 11 -6.96 16.48 6.68
N ASP A 12 -5.76 16.56 7.26
CA ASP A 12 -4.50 16.56 6.50
C ASP A 12 -3.45 15.56 7.01
N GLU A 13 -3.62 14.91 8.16
CA GLU A 13 -2.61 13.97 8.71
C GLU A 13 -2.84 12.50 8.31
N LEU A 14 -4.00 12.18 7.73
CA LEU A 14 -4.35 10.81 7.33
C LEU A 14 -3.92 10.42 5.90
N ASP A 15 -3.25 11.31 5.18
CA ASP A 15 -2.92 11.09 3.76
C ASP A 15 -1.58 10.37 3.57
N GLN A 16 -0.54 10.74 4.34
CA GLN A 16 0.80 10.17 4.17
C GLN A 16 0.88 8.68 4.54
N GLU A 17 0.22 8.23 5.62
CA GLU A 17 0.24 6.82 6.02
C GLU A 17 -0.47 5.90 5.01
N GLN A 18 -1.45 6.42 4.27
CA GLN A 18 -2.17 5.65 3.25
C GLN A 18 -1.33 5.36 2.00
N PHE A 19 -0.23 6.09 1.83
CA PHE A 19 0.65 5.99 0.68
C PHE A 19 2.03 5.40 1.00
N CYS A 20 2.21 4.88 2.21
CA CYS A 20 3.45 4.22 2.63
C CYS A 20 3.40 2.71 2.37
N CYS A 21 4.49 2.17 1.83
CA CYS A 21 4.70 0.75 1.65
C CYS A 21 5.04 0.11 3.00
N SER A 22 4.24 -0.83 3.50
CA SER A 22 4.54 -1.45 4.80
C SER A 22 5.72 -2.44 4.79
N VAL A 23 6.38 -2.63 3.64
CA VAL A 23 7.60 -3.47 3.53
C VAL A 23 8.87 -2.62 3.72
N CYS A 24 8.98 -1.48 3.02
CA CYS A 24 10.13 -0.58 3.15
C CYS A 24 9.87 0.62 4.07
N LEU A 25 8.63 0.81 4.53
CA LEU A 25 8.17 1.90 5.40
C LEU A 25 8.35 3.31 4.79
N ASP A 26 8.48 3.40 3.46
CA ASP A 26 8.62 4.62 2.68
C ASP A 26 7.41 4.83 1.76
N LEU A 27 7.29 6.03 1.18
CA LEU A 27 6.31 6.34 0.13
C LEU A 27 6.39 5.31 -1.02
N LEU A 28 5.22 4.88 -1.50
CA LEU A 28 5.10 3.88 -2.55
C LEU A 28 5.80 4.29 -3.85
N LYS A 29 6.84 3.54 -4.23
CA LYS A 29 7.53 3.64 -5.53
C LYS A 29 6.96 2.60 -6.48
N GLU A 30 6.36 3.07 -7.58
CA GLU A 30 5.58 2.23 -8.49
C GLU A 30 4.54 1.38 -7.72
N PRO A 31 3.52 2.02 -7.11
CA PRO A 31 2.52 1.33 -6.31
C PRO A 31 1.86 0.22 -7.13
N VAL A 32 1.82 -0.97 -6.57
CA VAL A 32 1.03 -2.10 -7.08
C VAL A 32 0.03 -2.51 -6.02
N THR A 33 -1.20 -2.76 -6.43
CA THR A 33 -2.27 -3.22 -5.54
C THR A 33 -2.52 -4.69 -5.80
N ILE A 34 -2.39 -5.52 -4.78
CA ILE A 34 -2.65 -6.97 -4.87
C ILE A 34 -4.12 -7.27 -4.59
N ASN A 35 -4.57 -8.50 -4.90
CA ASN A 35 -6.00 -8.85 -4.88
C ASN A 35 -6.70 -8.70 -3.52
N CYS A 36 -5.96 -8.61 -2.40
CA CYS A 36 -6.52 -8.32 -1.09
C CYS A 36 -6.74 -6.80 -0.82
N GLY A 37 -6.38 -5.93 -1.77
CA GLY A 37 -6.56 -4.48 -1.66
C GLY A 37 -5.37 -3.71 -1.06
N HIS A 38 -4.33 -4.39 -0.57
CA HIS A 38 -3.14 -3.72 -0.04
C HIS A 38 -2.18 -3.31 -1.17
N SER A 39 -1.48 -2.20 -0.96
CA SER A 39 -0.56 -1.63 -1.94
C SER A 39 0.87 -1.59 -1.44
N TYR A 40 1.81 -1.88 -2.32
CA TYR A 40 3.24 -1.95 -2.03
C TYR A 40 4.05 -1.36 -3.17
N CYS A 41 5.33 -1.05 -2.92
CA CYS A 41 6.26 -0.83 -4.01
C CYS A 41 6.39 -2.11 -4.83
N ARG A 42 6.38 -2.01 -6.15
CA ARG A 42 6.55 -3.17 -7.05
C ARG A 42 7.75 -4.04 -6.64
N GLY A 43 8.93 -3.44 -6.48
CA GLY A 43 10.14 -4.16 -6.08
C GLY A 43 10.04 -4.81 -4.70
N CYS A 44 9.35 -4.18 -3.74
CA CYS A 44 9.20 -4.71 -2.39
C CYS A 44 8.35 -5.99 -2.36
N ILE A 45 7.19 -5.99 -3.01
CA ILE A 45 6.33 -7.18 -3.03
C ILE A 45 6.95 -8.29 -3.91
N GLU A 46 7.63 -7.92 -5.00
CA GLU A 46 8.30 -8.91 -5.86
C GLU A 46 9.45 -9.60 -5.12
N GLY A 47 10.25 -8.85 -4.36
CA GLY A 47 11.34 -9.38 -3.53
C GLY A 47 10.84 -10.20 -2.35
N TYR A 48 9.72 -9.80 -1.73
CA TYR A 48 9.07 -10.59 -0.67
C TYR A 48 8.65 -11.97 -1.18
N TRP A 49 7.95 -12.03 -2.33
CA TRP A 49 7.55 -13.29 -2.94
C TRP A 49 8.71 -14.11 -3.52
N ASP A 50 9.81 -13.47 -3.93
CA ASP A 50 10.99 -14.20 -4.38
C ASP A 50 11.67 -14.93 -3.21
N GLN A 51 11.74 -14.31 -2.03
CA GLN A 51 12.20 -14.96 -0.80
C GLN A 51 11.25 -16.06 -0.32
N GLU A 52 9.94 -15.89 -0.54
CA GLU A 52 8.92 -16.89 -0.18
C GLU A 52 8.81 -18.06 -1.17
N LYS A 53 9.52 -18.05 -2.32
CA LYS A 53 9.47 -19.15 -3.31
C LYS A 53 9.72 -20.53 -2.69
N GLU A 54 10.63 -20.61 -1.72
CA GLU A 54 10.96 -21.84 -0.99
C GLU A 54 9.78 -22.38 -0.17
N LYS A 55 8.81 -21.52 0.20
CA LYS A 55 7.60 -21.88 0.97
C LYS A 55 6.38 -22.18 0.10
N GLY A 56 6.53 -22.11 -1.23
CA GLY A 56 5.51 -22.57 -2.16
C GLY A 56 4.29 -21.65 -2.31
N GLY A 57 4.41 -20.36 -1.96
CA GLY A 57 3.30 -19.43 -2.14
C GLY A 57 3.70 -17.96 -2.21
N CYS A 58 2.76 -17.13 -2.66
CA CYS A 58 2.87 -15.67 -2.60
C CYS A 58 1.88 -15.16 -1.56
N SER A 59 2.34 -14.67 -0.42
CA SER A 59 1.44 -14.13 0.61
C SER A 59 1.48 -12.60 0.69
N CYS A 60 0.40 -12.01 1.20
CA CYS A 60 0.32 -10.60 1.51
C CYS A 60 1.12 -10.29 2.80
N PRO A 61 2.08 -9.34 2.78
CA PRO A 61 2.82 -8.95 3.98
C PRO A 61 1.94 -8.42 5.14
N LEU A 62 0.78 -7.80 4.85
CA LEU A 62 -0.10 -7.24 5.89
C LEU A 62 -1.10 -8.28 6.42
N CYS A 63 -1.95 -8.82 5.55
CA CYS A 63 -3.07 -9.67 5.96
C CYS A 63 -2.79 -11.17 5.80
N ARG A 64 -1.61 -11.55 5.29
CA ARG A 64 -1.16 -12.94 5.07
C ARG A 64 -2.05 -13.76 4.14
N GLN A 65 -2.95 -13.11 3.39
CA GLN A 65 -3.70 -13.78 2.34
C GLN A 65 -2.75 -14.37 1.31
N THR A 66 -2.90 -15.66 1.02
CA THR A 66 -2.09 -16.39 0.06
C THR A 66 -2.68 -16.32 -1.34
N PHE A 67 -1.81 -16.27 -2.34
CA PHE A 67 -2.16 -16.20 -3.76
C PHE A 67 -1.36 -17.28 -4.50
N ASN A 68 -2.07 -18.26 -5.05
CA ASN A 68 -1.51 -19.35 -5.83
C ASN A 68 -2.37 -19.54 -7.09
N PRO A 69 -1.82 -19.35 -8.31
CA PRO A 69 -0.44 -18.98 -8.66
C PRO A 69 -0.07 -17.51 -8.33
N ARG A 70 1.22 -17.15 -8.45
CA ARG A 70 1.73 -15.78 -8.25
C ARG A 70 0.93 -14.80 -9.13
N PRO A 71 0.25 -13.79 -8.56
CA PRO A 71 -0.56 -12.87 -9.33
C PRO A 71 0.33 -11.90 -10.13
N LEU A 72 -0.15 -11.50 -11.31
CA LEU A 72 0.51 -10.48 -12.13
C LEU A 72 0.32 -9.11 -11.48
N LEU A 73 1.43 -8.44 -11.15
CA LEU A 73 1.41 -7.11 -10.57
C LEU A 73 1.21 -6.07 -11.66
N LYS A 74 0.19 -5.22 -11.49
CA LYS A 74 -0.04 -4.05 -12.34
C LYS A 74 0.12 -2.78 -11.52
N ARG A 75 0.79 -1.79 -12.10
CA ARG A 75 0.93 -0.46 -11.50
C ARG A 75 -0.45 0.16 -11.31
N ASN A 76 -0.72 0.69 -10.12
CA ASN A 76 -1.94 1.41 -9.82
C ASN A 76 -1.77 2.90 -10.18
N ASN A 77 -2.20 3.27 -11.39
CA ASN A 77 -2.10 4.65 -11.89
C ASN A 77 -2.92 5.66 -11.08
N MET A 78 -3.94 5.22 -10.34
CA MET A 78 -4.70 6.13 -9.47
C MET A 78 -3.86 6.57 -8.28
N LEU A 79 -3.14 5.64 -7.65
CA LEU A 79 -2.25 5.95 -6.53
C LEU A 79 -1.13 6.90 -6.95
N VAL A 80 -0.54 6.69 -8.13
CA VAL A 80 0.48 7.60 -8.68
C VAL A 80 -0.06 9.02 -8.86
N LYS A 81 -1.28 9.16 -9.40
CA LYS A 81 -1.91 10.48 -9.62
C LYS A 81 -2.23 11.22 -8.31
N VAL A 82 -2.63 10.50 -7.28
CA VAL A 82 -3.02 11.10 -5.99
C VAL A 82 -1.78 11.51 -5.18
N MET A 83 -0.68 10.77 -5.26
CA MET A 83 0.57 11.09 -4.54
C MET A 83 1.26 12.37 -5.05
N GLY A 84 0.81 12.94 -6.18
CA GLY A 84 1.42 14.12 -6.80
C GLY A 84 2.77 13.78 -7.44
N GLU A 85 2.80 13.76 -8.78
CA GLU A 85 4.06 13.69 -9.54
C GLU A 85 4.77 15.04 -9.60
#